data_AF-A0A7X9FT72-F1
#
_entry.id   AF-A0A7X9FT72-F1
#
_cell.length_a   1.000
_cell.length_b   1.000
_cell.length_c   1.000
_cell.angle_alpha   90.00
_cell.angle_beta   90.00
_cell.angle_gamma   90.00
#
_symmetry.space_group_name_H-M   'P 1'
#
loop_
_entity.id
_entity.type
_entity.pdbx_description
1 polymer ?
#
loop_
_entity_poly.entity_id
_entity_poly.type
_entity_poly.pdbx_seq_one_letter_code
_entity_poly.pdbx_strand_id
1 'polypeptide(L)' 'EKYISTVPPDITIFTPGELDVLNLVKRRLSNLGAKEIADRSHCEPAWKNTAEKAPISYNYAKDLTI' A
#
# COMPACT_ATOMS: atom_id res chain seq x y z
N GLU A 1 22.70 6.48 -0.76
CA GLU A 1 22.13 7.63 -1.49
C GLU A 1 20.76 7.98 -0.92
N LYS A 2 20.37 9.24 -0.88
CA LYS A 2 19.04 9.67 -0.40
C LYS A 2 18.24 10.13 -1.61
N TYR A 3 17.33 9.29 -2.09
CA TYR A 3 16.45 9.61 -3.22
C TYR A 3 15.36 10.55 -2.72
N ILE A 4 15.47 11.83 -3.07
CA ILE A 4 14.51 12.87 -2.70
C ILE A 4 14.03 13.53 -3.99
N SER A 5 12.71 13.67 -4.14
CA SER A 5 12.13 14.36 -5.30
C SER A 5 12.61 15.82 -5.34
N THR A 6 12.96 16.32 -6.53
CA THR A 6 13.35 17.73 -6.75
C THR A 6 12.14 18.66 -6.86
N VAL A 7 10.94 18.10 -7.04
CA VAL A 7 9.69 18.84 -7.18
C VAL A 7 8.59 18.25 -6.28
N PRO A 8 7.70 19.08 -5.72
CA PRO A 8 6.54 18.57 -5.01
C PRO A 8 5.59 17.83 -5.97
N PRO A 9 4.86 16.80 -5.50
CA PRO A 9 3.85 16.15 -6.31
C PRO A 9 2.69 17.11 -6.62
N ASP A 10 2.18 17.05 -7.85
CA ASP A 10 0.95 17.75 -8.20
C ASP A 10 -0.25 17.00 -7.61
N ILE A 11 -0.84 17.57 -6.57
CA ILE A 11 -1.98 16.98 -5.87
C ILE A 11 -3.32 17.21 -6.58
N THR A 12 -3.35 18.09 -7.59
CA THR A 12 -4.60 18.46 -8.28
C THR A 12 -5.09 17.37 -9.23
N ILE A 13 -4.24 16.38 -9.54
CA ILE A 13 -4.59 15.23 -10.38
C ILE A 13 -5.54 14.24 -9.68
N PHE A 14 -5.66 14.32 -8.36
CA PHE A 14 -6.45 13.39 -7.56
C PHE A 14 -7.84 13.97 -7.28
N THR A 15 -8.84 13.10 -7.35
CA THR A 15 -10.16 13.38 -6.79
C THR A 15 -10.10 13.45 -5.26
N PRO A 16 -11.09 14.10 -4.59
CA PRO A 16 -11.16 14.10 -3.13
C PRO A 16 -11.15 12.70 -2.51
N GLY A 17 -11.84 11.73 -3.14
CA GLY A 17 -11.85 10.34 -2.67
C GLY A 17 -10.48 9.67 -2.77
N GLU A 18 -9.72 9.92 -3.83
CA GLU A 18 -8.36 9.38 -3.97
C GLU A 18 -7.40 10.01 -2.94
N LEU A 19 -7.54 11.31 -2.66
CA LEU A 19 -6.79 11.97 -1.59
C LEU A 19 -7.10 11.36 -0.21
N ASP A 20 -8.35 11.00 0.06
CA ASP A 20 -8.74 10.33 1.29
C ASP A 20 -8.09 8.94 1.43
N VAL A 21 -8.02 8.18 0.34
CA VAL A 21 -7.30 6.89 0.32
C VAL A 21 -5.81 7.08 0.58
N LEU A 22 -5.16 8.07 -0.06
CA LEU A 22 -3.75 8.37 0.18
C LEU A 22 -3.50 8.77 1.65
N ASN A 23 -4.39 9.56 2.24
CA ASN A 23 -4.31 9.93 3.64
C ASN A 23 -4.50 8.72 4.58
N LEU A 24 -5.41 7.81 4.25
CA LEU A 24 -5.59 6.56 5.00
C LEU A 24 -4.32 5.71 4.97
N VAL A 25 -3.78 5.45 3.78
CA VAL A 25 -2.54 4.68 3.59
C VAL A 25 -1.40 5.33 4.37
N LYS A 26 -1.23 6.65 4.25
CA LYS A 26 -0.22 7.40 5.00
C LYS A 26 -0.36 7.20 6.50
N ARG A 27 -1.55 7.41 7.07
CA ARG A 27 -1.79 7.26 8.53
C ARG A 27 -1.47 5.85 9.03
N ARG A 28 -1.72 4.83 8.22
CA ARG A 28 -1.54 3.42 8.63
C ARG A 28 -0.11 2.92 8.50
N LEU A 29 0.60 3.38 7.49
CA LEU A 29 1.92 2.85 7.14
C LEU A 29 3.08 3.78 7.51
N SER A 30 2.85 5.09 7.73
CA SER A 30 3.94 6.07 7.93
C SER A 30 4.85 5.76 9.13
N ASN A 31 4.35 5.03 10.11
CA ASN A 31 5.08 4.69 11.33
C ASN A 31 5.73 3.31 11.28
N LEU A 32 5.59 2.58 10.16
CA LEU A 32 6.10 1.23 10.01
C LEU A 32 7.38 1.23 9.19
N GLY A 33 8.36 0.42 9.62
CA GLY A 33 9.52 0.13 8.80
C GLY A 33 9.18 -0.81 7.64
N ALA A 34 10.03 -0.82 6.61
CA ALA A 34 9.84 -1.67 5.43
C ALA A 34 9.70 -3.17 5.79
N LYS A 35 10.45 -3.64 6.80
CA LYS A 35 10.35 -5.02 7.30
C LYS A 35 8.98 -5.30 7.90
N GLU A 36 8.45 -4.42 8.75
CA GLU A 36 7.12 -4.60 9.35
C GLU A 36 6.01 -4.57 8.31
N ILE A 37 6.13 -3.72 7.29
CA ILE A 37 5.19 -3.71 6.16
C ILE A 37 5.22 -5.06 5.44
N ALA A 38 6.41 -5.60 5.14
CA ALA A 38 6.55 -6.90 4.47
C ALA A 38 6.01 -8.05 5.33
N ASP A 39 6.37 -8.08 6.62
CA ASP A 39 5.91 -9.12 7.56
C ASP A 39 4.37 -9.09 7.68
N ARG A 40 3.75 -7.90 7.70
CA ARG A 40 2.28 -7.74 7.67
C ARG A 40 1.68 -8.22 6.35
N SER A 41 2.25 -7.84 5.21
CA SER A 41 1.75 -8.25 3.89
C SER A 41 1.77 -9.77 3.73
N HIS A 42 2.82 -10.46 4.21
CA HIS A 42 2.88 -11.92 4.19
C HIS A 42 1.89 -12.61 5.15
N CYS A 43 1.26 -11.86 6.05
CA CYS A 43 0.19 -12.39 6.90
C CYS A 43 -1.19 -12.33 6.22
N GLU A 44 -1.34 -11.62 5.11
CA GLU A 44 -2.62 -11.42 4.43
C GLU A 44 -3.13 -12.70 3.75
N PRO A 45 -4.46 -12.87 3.63
CA PRO A 45 -5.05 -14.00 2.88
C PRO A 45 -4.55 -14.06 1.44
N ALA A 46 -4.34 -12.91 0.82
CA ALA A 46 -3.81 -12.80 -0.54
C ALA A 46 -2.48 -13.53 -0.69
N TRP A 47 -1.56 -13.31 0.24
CA TRP A 47 -0.25 -13.98 0.24
C TRP A 47 -0.38 -15.47 0.56
N LYS A 48 -1.13 -15.81 1.63
CA LYS A 48 -1.25 -17.18 2.13
C LYS A 48 -1.96 -18.14 1.18
N ASN A 49 -2.93 -17.64 0.42
CA ASN A 49 -3.80 -18.45 -0.44
C ASN A 49 -3.40 -18.38 -1.92
N THR A 50 -2.38 -17.60 -2.28
CA THR A 50 -1.83 -17.55 -3.63
C THR A 50 -0.63 -18.50 -3.70
N ALA A 51 -0.58 -19.34 -4.73
CA ALA A 51 0.56 -20.22 -4.93
C ALA A 51 1.85 -19.41 -5.09
N GLU A 52 2.97 -19.96 -4.61
CA GLU A 52 4.26 -19.30 -4.76
C GLU A 52 4.52 -18.96 -6.24
N LYS A 53 4.97 -17.73 -6.51
CA LYS A 53 5.22 -17.17 -7.86
C LYS A 53 3.98 -17.02 -8.75
N ALA A 54 2.77 -17.27 -8.24
CA ALA A 54 1.54 -16.94 -8.94
C ALA A 54 1.15 -15.46 -8.68
N PRO A 55 0.49 -14.80 -9.65
CA PRO A 55 -0.04 -13.46 -9.44
C PRO A 55 -1.17 -13.46 -8.41
N ILE A 56 -1.17 -12.49 -7.51
CA ILE A 56 -2.25 -12.28 -6.54
C ILE A 56 -3.46 -11.69 -7.29
N SER A 57 -4.63 -12.30 -7.07
CA SER A 57 -5.89 -11.79 -7.63
C SER A 57 -6.31 -10.49 -6.96
N TYR A 58 -6.72 -9.49 -7.75
CA TYR A 58 -7.32 -8.26 -7.23
C TYR A 58 -8.62 -8.49 -6.45
N ASN A 59 -9.24 -9.66 -6.54
CA ASN A 59 -10.39 -10.00 -5.71
C ASN A 59 -10.09 -9.95 -4.22
N TYR A 60 -8.83 -10.14 -3.80
CA TYR A 60 -8.43 -9.99 -2.40
C TYR A 60 -8.40 -8.53 -1.94
N ALA A 61 -8.40 -7.55 -2.86
CA ALA A 61 -8.41 -6.14 -2.50
C ALA A 61 -9.66 -5.75 -1.69
N LYS A 62 -10.77 -6.45 -1.89
CA LYS A 62 -12.01 -6.25 -1.13
C LYS A 62 -11.88 -6.63 0.35
N ASP A 63 -10.93 -7.51 0.66
CA ASP A 63 -10.70 -8.05 2.00
C ASP A 63 -9.60 -7.26 2.75
N LEU A 64 -9.01 -6.25 2.10
CA LEU A 64 -8.00 -5.39 2.71
C LEU A 64 -8.64 -4.48 3.76
N THR A 65 -8.31 -4.73 5.02
CA THR A 65 -8.53 -3.77 6.10
C THR A 65 -7.35 -2.82 6.19
N ILE A 66 -7.49 -1.64 5.56
CA ILE A 66 -6.56 -0.51 5.69
C ILE A 66 -7.07 0.44 6.76
#